data_AF-A0A9W6ZF10-F1
#
_entry.id   AF-A0A9W6ZF10-F1
#
_cell.length_a   1.000
_cell.length_b   1.000
_cell.length_c   1.000
_cell.angle_alpha   90.00
_cell.angle_beta   90.00
_cell.angle_gamma   90.00
#
_symmetry.space_group_name_H-M   'P 1'
#
loop_
_entity.id
_entity.type
_entity.pdbx_description
1 polymer ?
#
loop_
_entity_poly.entity_id
_entity_poly.type
_entity_poly.pdbx_seq_one_letter_code
_entity_poly.pdbx_strand_id
1 'polypeptide(L)'
;MMIIVNIIATTGVFEFIAIRALERSDGDMRKLMVMLCIATGVLSAFLDNVTTMLLLAPVTIEMCALIDVPPIPFLISEVMFSNVGGTATMIGDPPNIIIGSLLGEYVR
;
A
#
# COMPACT_ATOMS: atom_id res chain seq x y z
N MET A 1 -13.71 8.33 0.43
CA MET A 1 -12.36 7.75 0.26
C MET A 1 -12.16 7.23 -1.16
N MET A 2 -12.86 6.18 -1.60
CA MET A 2 -12.74 5.56 -2.93
C MET A 2 -12.70 6.54 -4.13
N ILE A 3 -13.51 7.61 -4.15
CA ILE A 3 -13.47 8.61 -5.25
C ILE A 3 -12.12 9.33 -5.31
N ILE A 4 -11.55 9.71 -4.17
CA ILE A 4 -10.24 10.38 -4.10
C ILE A 4 -9.15 9.42 -4.59
N VAL A 5 -9.21 8.16 -4.16
CA VAL A 5 -8.24 7.15 -4.57
C VAL A 5 -8.31 6.91 -6.08
N ASN A 6 -9.52 6.82 -6.64
CA ASN A 6 -9.70 6.64 -8.07
C ASN A 6 -9.10 7.79 -8.88
N ILE A 7 -9.26 9.04 -8.43
CA ILE A 7 -8.65 10.20 -9.08
C ILE A 7 -7.13 10.15 -8.98
N ILE A 8 -6.58 9.89 -7.78
CA ILE A 8 -5.13 9.81 -7.56
C ILE A 8 -4.52 8.66 -8.38
N ALA A 9 -5.19 7.53 -8.49
CA ALA A 9 -4.74 6.39 -9.29
C ALA A 9 -4.55 6.75 -10.77
N THR A 10 -5.34 7.68 -11.32
CA THR A 10 -5.16 8.14 -12.72
C THR A 10 -3.92 9.02 -12.93
N THR A 11 -3.28 9.50 -11.87
CA THR A 11 -2.11 10.40 -11.96
C THR A 11 -0.77 9.67 -12.15
N GLY A 12 -0.73 8.35 -11.97
CA GLY A 12 0.51 7.58 -12.04
C GLY A 12 1.39 7.67 -10.78
N VAL A 13 0.85 8.16 -9.66
CA VAL A 13 1.64 8.39 -8.43
C VAL A 13 2.19 7.08 -7.83
N PHE A 14 1.48 5.97 -8.00
CA PHE A 14 1.87 4.68 -7.41
C PHE A 14 3.05 4.08 -8.18
N GLU A 15 3.00 4.16 -9.50
CA GLU A 15 4.07 3.83 -10.43
C GLU A 15 5.30 4.68 -10.14
N PHE A 16 5.11 5.98 -9.91
CA PHE A 16 6.19 6.88 -9.53
C PHE A 16 6.86 6.48 -8.21
N ILE A 17 6.08 6.14 -7.17
CA ILE A 17 6.62 5.68 -5.88
C ILE A 17 7.43 4.40 -6.06
N ALA A 18 6.91 3.44 -6.85
CA ALA A 18 7.57 2.18 -7.11
C ALA A 18 8.88 2.35 -7.87
N ILE A 19 8.89 3.16 -8.95
CA ILE A 19 10.11 3.48 -9.70
C ILE A 19 11.14 4.15 -8.78
N ARG A 20 10.72 5.06 -7.91
CA ARG A 20 11.63 5.71 -6.96
C ARG A 20 12.18 4.75 -5.92
N ALA A 21 11.40 3.77 -5.48
CA ALA A 21 11.88 2.70 -4.61
C ALA A 21 12.93 1.84 -5.33
N LEU A 22 12.73 1.54 -6.61
CA LEU A 22 13.65 0.77 -7.44
C LEU A 22 14.98 1.51 -7.70
N GLU A 23 14.91 2.79 -8.08
CA GLU A 23 16.11 3.63 -8.28
C GLU A 23 16.93 3.71 -6.99
N ARG A 24 16.26 3.79 -5.84
CA ARG A 24 16.92 3.95 -4.53
C ARG A 24 17.37 2.63 -3.91
N SER A 25 16.88 1.49 -4.40
CA SER A 25 17.32 0.18 -3.93
C SER A 25 18.65 -0.26 -4.55
N ASP A 26 19.19 0.45 -5.55
CA ASP A 26 20.43 0.12 -6.27
C ASP A 26 20.43 -1.34 -6.80
N GLY A 27 19.27 -1.86 -7.20
CA GLY A 27 19.11 -3.26 -7.63
C GLY A 27 19.18 -4.31 -6.50
N ASP A 28 19.31 -3.91 -5.23
CA ASP A 28 19.24 -4.84 -4.10
C ASP A 28 17.78 -5.22 -3.80
N MET A 29 17.46 -6.49 -4.01
CA MET A 29 16.12 -7.05 -3.84
C MET A 29 15.56 -6.89 -2.41
N ARG A 30 16.42 -6.98 -1.38
CA ARG A 30 15.97 -6.84 0.01
C ARG A 30 15.63 -5.39 0.33
N LYS A 31 16.46 -4.45 -0.15
CA LYS A 31 16.19 -3.02 0.01
C LYS A 31 14.90 -2.64 -0.71
N LEU A 32 14.71 -3.13 -1.94
CA LEU A 32 13.49 -2.90 -2.71
C LEU A 32 12.25 -3.39 -1.95
N MET A 33 12.31 -4.63 -1.44
CA MET A 33 11.19 -5.22 -0.70
C MET A 33 10.83 -4.39 0.52
N VAL A 34 11.82 -3.96 1.30
CA VAL A 34 11.59 -3.11 2.48
C VAL A 34 10.99 -1.76 2.09
N MET A 35 11.49 -1.12 1.03
CA MET A 35 10.96 0.18 0.59
C MET A 35 9.52 0.08 0.10
N LEU A 36 9.20 -0.96 -0.68
CA LEU A 36 7.84 -1.22 -1.14
C LEU A 36 6.91 -1.52 0.03
N CYS A 37 7.30 -2.40 0.97
CA CYS A 37 6.51 -2.68 2.17
C CYS A 37 6.23 -1.43 3.01
N ILE A 38 7.23 -0.56 3.20
CA ILE A 38 7.03 0.71 3.93
C ILE A 38 6.08 1.63 3.16
N ALA A 39 6.27 1.77 1.85
CA ALA A 39 5.38 2.57 1.01
C ALA A 39 3.94 2.04 1.07
N THR A 40 3.75 0.73 0.93
CA THR A 40 2.45 0.05 1.06
C THR A 40 1.80 0.32 2.41
N GLY A 41 2.53 0.17 3.51
CA GLY A 41 1.99 0.42 4.85
C GLY A 41 1.60 1.89 5.06
N VAL A 42 2.42 2.83 4.60
CA VAL A 42 2.12 4.27 4.70
C VAL A 42 0.92 4.64 3.82
N LEU A 43 0.86 4.12 2.59
CA LEU A 43 -0.27 4.37 1.69
C LEU A 43 -1.56 3.78 2.25
N SER A 44 -1.52 2.54 2.77
CA SER A 44 -2.66 1.88 3.39
C SER A 44 -3.13 2.58 4.66
N ALA A 45 -2.27 3.35 5.34
CA ALA A 45 -2.73 4.18 6.45
C ALA A 45 -3.78 5.23 6.03
N PHE A 46 -3.87 5.58 4.74
CA PHE A 46 -4.83 6.55 4.21
C PHE A 46 -5.81 5.97 3.18
N LEU A 47 -5.60 4.73 2.77
CA LEU A 47 -6.31 4.03 1.70
C LEU A 47 -6.74 2.66 2.24
N ASP A 48 -7.86 2.10 1.79
CA ASP A 48 -8.19 0.75 2.24
C ASP A 48 -7.19 -0.29 1.71
N ASN A 49 -6.99 -1.36 2.49
CA ASN A 49 -5.97 -2.38 2.22
C ASN A 49 -6.16 -3.04 0.85
N VAL A 50 -7.42 -3.26 0.44
CA VAL A 50 -7.76 -3.89 -0.85
C VAL A 50 -7.42 -2.94 -1.99
N THR A 51 -7.84 -1.68 -1.91
CA THR A 51 -7.54 -0.68 -2.93
C THR A 51 -6.04 -0.44 -3.06
N THR A 52 -5.30 -0.38 -1.94
CA THR A 52 -3.84 -0.26 -1.97
C THR A 52 -3.19 -1.40 -2.75
N MET A 53 -3.63 -2.64 -2.52
CA MET A 53 -3.10 -3.80 -3.25
C MET A 53 -3.55 -3.85 -4.70
N LEU A 54 -4.76 -3.39 -5.04
CA LEU A 54 -5.21 -3.30 -6.44
C LEU A 54 -4.34 -2.37 -7.27
N LEU A 55 -3.76 -1.34 -6.64
CA LEU A 55 -2.90 -0.36 -7.30
C LEU A 55 -1.43 -0.79 -7.30
N LEU A 56 -0.92 -1.31 -6.18
CA LEU A 56 0.50 -1.69 -6.06
C LEU A 56 0.83 -3.06 -6.63
N ALA A 57 -0.06 -4.05 -6.54
CA ALA A 57 0.22 -5.39 -7.06
C ALA A 57 0.62 -5.42 -8.55
N PRO A 58 -0.10 -4.78 -9.49
CA PRO A 58 0.33 -4.78 -10.89
C PRO A 58 1.69 -4.11 -11.07
N VAL A 59 1.94 -3.00 -10.36
CA VAL A 59 3.21 -2.27 -10.40
C VAL A 59 4.36 -3.13 -9.87
N THR A 60 4.16 -3.83 -8.76
CA THR A 60 5.15 -4.74 -8.17
C THR A 60 5.42 -5.93 -9.10
N ILE A 61 4.39 -6.51 -9.74
CA ILE A 61 4.56 -7.58 -10.73
C ILE A 61 5.41 -7.11 -11.91
N GLU A 62 5.09 -5.93 -12.47
CA GLU A 62 5.85 -5.35 -13.58
C GLU A 62 7.31 -5.08 -13.19
N MET A 63 7.56 -4.51 -12.01
CA MET A 63 8.92 -4.29 -11.52
C MET A 63 9.69 -5.58 -11.31
N CYS A 64 9.07 -6.60 -10.71
CA CYS A 64 9.68 -7.90 -10.54
C CYS A 64 10.04 -8.56 -11.88
N ALA A 65 9.19 -8.38 -12.90
CA ALA A 65 9.47 -8.86 -14.25
C ALA A 65 10.67 -8.11 -14.89
N LEU A 66 10.80 -6.80 -14.67
CA LEU A 66 11.91 -6.00 -15.20
C LEU A 66 13.28 -6.42 -14.62
N ILE A 67 13.32 -6.87 -13.38
CA ILE A 67 14.55 -7.29 -12.69
C ILE A 67 14.72 -8.82 -12.61
N ASP A 68 13.87 -9.58 -13.30
CA ASP A 68 13.88 -11.05 -13.38
C ASP A 68 13.84 -11.76 -12.01
N VAL A 69 12.90 -11.34 -11.15
CA VAL A 69 12.69 -11.96 -9.82
C VAL A 69 11.25 -12.43 -9.62
N PRO A 70 11.01 -13.44 -8.77
CA PRO A 70 9.65 -13.89 -8.48
C PRO A 70 8.87 -12.82 -7.68
N PRO A 71 7.64 -12.43 -8.10
CA PRO A 71 6.85 -11.40 -7.44
C PRO A 71 6.16 -11.89 -6.16
N ILE A 72 5.95 -13.20 -6.01
CA ILE A 72 5.15 -13.78 -4.91
C ILE A 72 5.62 -13.33 -3.51
N PRO A 73 6.94 -13.36 -3.18
CA PRO A 73 7.41 -12.92 -1.87
C PRO A 73 7.15 -11.43 -1.59
N PHE A 74 7.23 -10.58 -2.63
CA PHE A 74 6.92 -9.16 -2.51
C PHE A 74 5.45 -8.96 -2.20
N LEU A 75 4.57 -9.57 -3.01
CA LEU A 75 3.12 -9.43 -2.85
C LEU A 75 2.64 -9.91 -1.47
N ILE A 76 3.16 -11.03 -0.98
CA ILE A 76 2.83 -11.50 0.39
C ILE A 76 3.28 -10.48 1.44
N SER A 77 4.50 -9.95 1.30
CA SER A 77 5.03 -8.97 2.25
C SER A 77 4.25 -7.65 2.19
N GLU A 78 3.89 -7.18 1.00
CA GLU A 78 3.06 -6.00 0.79
C GLU A 78 1.66 -6.17 1.39
N VAL A 79 1.00 -7.32 1.19
CA VAL A 79 -0.32 -7.59 1.80
C VAL A 79 -0.25 -7.52 3.32
N MET A 80 0.80 -8.10 3.91
CA MET A 80 0.99 -8.05 5.37
C MET A 80 1.19 -6.60 5.85
N PHE A 81 2.04 -5.83 5.18
CA PHE A 81 2.28 -4.43 5.52
C PHE A 81 1.08 -3.52 5.23
N SER A 82 0.29 -3.82 4.20
CA SER A 82 -0.95 -3.13 3.86
C SER A 82 -1.92 -3.23 5.04
N ASN A 83 -2.17 -4.44 5.55
CA ASN A 83 -3.04 -4.66 6.71
C ASN A 83 -2.55 -3.95 7.98
N VAL A 84 -1.24 -3.98 8.23
CA VAL A 84 -0.64 -3.24 9.37
C VAL A 84 -0.82 -1.73 9.19
N GLY A 85 -0.61 -1.23 7.97
CA GLY A 85 -0.81 0.16 7.61
C GLY A 85 -2.24 0.63 7.77
N GLY A 86 -3.22 -0.10 7.22
CA GLY A 86 -4.63 0.28 7.27
C GLY A 86 -5.23 0.29 8.66
N THR A 87 -4.66 -0.47 9.59
CA THR A 87 -5.04 -0.41 11.01
C THR A 87 -4.44 0.78 11.77
N ALA A 88 -3.49 1.51 11.18
CA ALA A 88 -2.85 2.64 11.83
C ALA A 88 -3.74 3.89 11.93
N THR A 89 -4.78 4.01 11.09
CA THR A 89 -5.72 5.14 11.15
C THR A 89 -7.17 4.67 11.15
N MET A 90 -8.03 5.57 11.65
CA MET A 90 -9.48 5.36 11.66
C MET A 90 -10.09 5.33 10.25
N ILE A 91 -9.38 5.86 9.25
CA ILE A 91 -9.86 5.98 7.86
C ILE A 91 -9.51 4.74 7.03
N GLY A 92 -8.42 4.04 7.39
CA GLY A 92 -7.79 3.01 6.57
C GLY A 92 -8.60 1.72 6.34
N ASP A 93 -9.73 1.49 7.01
CA ASP A 93 -10.61 0.35 6.69
C ASP A 93 -12.05 0.61 7.19
N PRO A 94 -13.11 0.13 6.53
CA PRO A 94 -14.49 0.30 7.02
C PRO A 94 -14.72 -0.17 8.47
N PRO A 95 -14.15 -1.30 8.95
CA PRO A 95 -14.23 -1.67 10.36
C PRO A 95 -13.67 -0.60 11.31
N ASN A 96 -12.57 0.05 10.94
CA ASN A 96 -11.95 1.09 11.77
C ASN A 96 -12.85 2.34 11.87
N ILE A 97 -13.50 2.70 10.75
CA ILE A 97 -14.48 3.79 10.72
C ILE A 97 -15.66 3.47 11.62
N ILE A 98 -16.20 2.24 11.55
CA ILE A 98 -17.33 1.79 12.38
C ILE A 98 -16.95 1.83 13.86
N ILE A 99 -15.80 1.28 14.23
CA ILE A 99 -15.33 1.29 15.62
C ILE A 99 -15.15 2.73 16.10
N GLY A 100 -14.49 3.57 15.30
CA GLY A 100 -14.24 4.97 15.64
C GLY A 100 -15.51 5.80 15.79
N SER A 101 -16.51 5.57 14.93
CA SER A 101 -17.80 6.27 15.02
C SER A 101 -18.59 5.84 16.27
N LEU A 102 -18.59 4.55 16.60
CA LEU A 102 -19.29 4.03 17.78
C LEU A 102 -18.61 4.49 19.09
N LEU A 103 -17.28 4.52 19.14
CA LEU A 103 -16.53 5.01 20.30
C LEU A 103 -16.90 6.47 20.66
N GLY A 104 -17.19 7.30 19.66
CA GLY A 104 -17.65 8.67 19.87
C GLY A 104 -19.03 8.77 20.54
N GLU A 105 -19.88 7.74 20.41
CA GLU A 105 -21.20 7.68 21.07
C GLU A 105 -21.10 7.20 22.52
N TYR A 106 -20.16 6.31 22.86
CA TYR A 106 -19.99 5.79 24.22
C TYR A 106 -19.19 6.72 25.16
N VAL A 107 -18.39 7.64 24.60
CA VAL A 107 -17.53 8.56 25.38
C VAL A 107 -18.20 9.92 25.63
N ARG A 108 -19.46 10.10 25.20
CA ARG A 108 -20.27 11.29 25.47
C ARG A 108 -21.30 11.08 26.58
#